data_AF-A0A1I7SDX9-F1
#
_entry.id   AF-A0A1I7SDX9-F1
#
_cell.length_a   1.000
_cell.length_b   1.000
_cell.length_c   1.000
_cell.angle_alpha   90.00
_cell.angle_beta   90.00
_cell.angle_gamma   90.00
#
_symmetry.space_group_name_H-M   'P 1'
#
loop_
_entity.id
_entity.type
_entity.pdbx_description
1 polymer ?
#
loop_
_entity_poly.entity_id
_entity_poly.type
_entity_poly.pdbx_seq_one_letter_code
_entity_poly.pdbx_strand_id
1 'polypeptide(L)'
;MYYTAGQILLTYSSANPSDWSFHPLFDFLGLFIIATGTGGIKPCAMTFGGDQFEKHEAKMLSMFVAIFYFTINVGALALSCLGQDNCYPLAFGIPAILMIISTVIFASGSCWYKKRPVKSNVIFDVISLISRAVIGKFHDSSARAHWLEHSLYNHDCNTNLACLKLKRRSKTPAACARMIFINDVKSLLRVMIMFIPLPMYYALIDQQAGVMTIQALQMDGRLWGDVLWLPDQMALISVVLVLGLVPLFTFVIYPVVGKWVKLTPLRKMCVGGFIVVFAFLFAGVVQLEINSPDDFYYVTQYKDKNGDSDVQDIYDYAGGSHRKTAVVFKHREVRRGIWCLYYLSGNPRVSKKDLKVIDTNYQYTQKAHGGLFVISFTGKHNSPDVTVFQSVPDNNVSIMWQVPQIIVMSIGEILIAVTGLEFSYQEAAPSMKSVVSSLFLLTNAIGDLLLIGITKISFSRNMAVYFFLFCGLMTVTMVVFTLLSIFYYEYKKDEESFVDEIDMEDEDDFTMTSLKDELTNSNKPRK
;
A
#
# COMPACT_ATOMS: atom_id res chain seq x y z
N MET A 1 -19.06 -4.73 -10.40
CA MET A 1 -19.87 -5.87 -9.89
C MET A 1 -19.08 -6.76 -8.94
N TYR A 2 -17.88 -7.25 -9.28
CA TYR A 2 -17.07 -8.09 -8.36
C TYR A 2 -16.84 -7.45 -6.99
N TYR A 3 -16.41 -6.18 -6.93
CA TYR A 3 -16.22 -5.46 -5.66
C TYR A 3 -17.44 -5.53 -4.73
N THR A 4 -18.62 -5.20 -5.24
CA THR A 4 -19.89 -5.26 -4.50
C THR A 4 -20.20 -6.66 -4.01
N ALA A 5 -20.00 -7.68 -4.84
CA ALA A 5 -20.25 -9.07 -4.46
C ALA A 5 -19.35 -9.51 -3.28
N GLY A 6 -18.07 -9.13 -3.31
CA GLY A 6 -17.15 -9.43 -2.20
C GLY A 6 -17.51 -8.67 -0.91
N GLN A 7 -17.93 -7.41 -1.00
CA GLN A 7 -18.38 -6.62 0.16
C GLN A 7 -19.66 -7.18 0.78
N ILE A 8 -20.62 -7.63 -0.04
CA ILE A 8 -21.83 -8.31 0.44
C ILE A 8 -21.46 -9.62 1.15
N LEU A 9 -20.49 -10.37 0.63
CA LEU A 9 -20.01 -11.60 1.24
C LEU A 9 -19.38 -11.37 2.62
N LEU A 10 -18.55 -10.32 2.76
CA LEU A 10 -17.98 -9.92 4.06
C LEU A 10 -19.03 -9.39 5.02
N THR A 11 -20.02 -8.65 4.53
CA THR A 11 -21.17 -8.19 5.33
C THR A 11 -21.96 -9.38 5.88
N TYR A 12 -22.20 -10.38 5.03
CA TYR A 12 -22.89 -11.61 5.41
C TYR A 12 -22.08 -12.45 6.40
N SER A 13 -20.76 -12.61 6.16
CA SER A 13 -19.87 -13.29 7.10
C SER A 13 -19.90 -12.61 8.46
N SER A 14 -19.64 -11.30 8.53
CA SER A 14 -19.58 -10.54 9.78
C SER A 14 -20.91 -10.41 10.54
N ALA A 15 -22.05 -10.64 9.88
CA ALA A 15 -23.36 -10.64 10.55
C ALA A 15 -23.62 -11.95 11.33
N ASN A 16 -22.87 -13.01 11.08
CA ASN A 16 -23.02 -14.29 11.78
C ASN A 16 -22.17 -14.36 13.06
N PRO A 17 -22.53 -15.22 14.03
CA PRO A 17 -21.78 -15.37 15.28
C PRO A 17 -20.37 -15.90 15.05
N SER A 18 -19.37 -15.35 15.75
CA SER A 18 -17.94 -15.65 15.59
C SER A 18 -17.54 -17.14 15.65
N ASP A 19 -18.38 -17.98 16.24
CA ASP A 19 -18.15 -19.43 16.36
C ASP A 19 -18.56 -20.22 15.08
N TRP A 20 -19.02 -19.54 14.03
CA TRP A 20 -19.45 -20.19 12.80
C TRP A 20 -18.24 -20.72 11.99
N SER A 21 -18.19 -22.04 11.80
CA SER A 21 -17.05 -22.74 11.17
C SER A 21 -16.69 -22.26 9.75
N PHE A 22 -17.62 -21.60 9.06
CA PHE A 22 -17.41 -21.11 7.69
C PHE A 22 -16.86 -19.68 7.61
N HIS A 23 -16.75 -18.94 8.73
CA HIS A 23 -16.22 -17.56 8.73
C HIS A 23 -14.93 -17.40 7.93
N PRO A 24 -13.86 -18.21 8.18
CA PRO A 24 -12.58 -18.00 7.49
C PRO A 24 -12.70 -18.16 5.97
N LEU A 25 -13.50 -19.14 5.52
CA LEU A 25 -13.68 -19.42 4.10
C LEU A 25 -14.37 -18.24 3.38
N PHE A 26 -15.45 -17.74 3.97
CA PHE A 26 -16.21 -16.62 3.41
C PHE A 26 -15.40 -15.31 3.44
N ASP A 27 -14.61 -15.10 4.48
CA ASP A 27 -13.73 -13.93 4.60
C ASP A 27 -12.63 -13.94 3.54
N PHE A 28 -11.91 -15.05 3.38
CA PHE A 28 -10.88 -15.17 2.34
C PHE A 28 -11.45 -15.06 0.93
N LEU A 29 -12.60 -15.67 0.67
CA LEU A 29 -13.28 -15.58 -0.63
C LEU A 29 -13.74 -14.13 -0.91
N GLY A 30 -14.29 -13.45 0.10
CA GLY A 30 -14.73 -12.06 0.00
C GLY A 30 -13.58 -11.12 -0.32
N LEU A 31 -12.46 -11.26 0.41
CA LEU A 31 -11.24 -10.50 0.17
C LEU A 31 -10.65 -10.75 -1.22
N PHE A 32 -10.65 -12.01 -1.68
CA PHE A 32 -10.16 -12.35 -3.03
C PHE A 32 -11.00 -11.72 -4.15
N ILE A 33 -12.33 -11.75 -4.00
CA ILE A 33 -13.26 -11.12 -4.95
C ILE A 33 -13.09 -9.60 -4.95
N ILE A 34 -12.92 -8.97 -3.78
CA ILE A 34 -12.63 -7.54 -3.66
C ILE A 34 -11.28 -7.20 -4.33
N ALA A 35 -10.24 -7.99 -4.09
CA ALA A 35 -8.92 -7.80 -4.69
C ALA A 35 -9.01 -7.84 -6.23
N THR A 36 -9.73 -8.81 -6.79
CA THR A 36 -9.94 -8.93 -8.24
C THR A 36 -10.73 -7.74 -8.79
N GLY A 37 -11.80 -7.33 -8.10
CA GLY A 37 -12.62 -6.19 -8.51
C GLY A 37 -11.88 -4.85 -8.47
N THR A 38 -11.15 -4.57 -7.39
CA THR A 38 -10.34 -3.35 -7.26
C THR A 38 -9.16 -3.34 -8.23
N GLY A 39 -8.48 -4.47 -8.41
CA GLY A 39 -7.35 -4.63 -9.32
C GLY A 39 -7.73 -4.34 -10.78
N GLY A 40 -8.93 -4.73 -11.21
CA GLY A 40 -9.41 -4.44 -12.57
C GLY A 40 -9.85 -2.98 -12.80
N ILE A 41 -10.37 -2.31 -11.77
CA ILE A 41 -10.89 -0.93 -11.90
C ILE A 41 -9.77 0.11 -11.81
N LYS A 42 -8.79 -0.09 -10.91
CA LYS A 42 -7.72 0.89 -10.63
C LYS A 42 -6.98 1.41 -11.89
N PRO A 43 -6.42 0.56 -12.77
CA PRO A 43 -5.69 1.04 -13.94
C PRO A 43 -6.61 1.64 -15.02
N CYS A 44 -7.86 1.22 -15.07
CA CYS A 44 -8.84 1.63 -16.09
C CYS A 44 -9.51 2.97 -15.76
N ALA A 45 -9.85 3.21 -14.49
CA ALA A 45 -10.61 4.40 -14.10
C ALA A 45 -9.82 5.70 -14.32
N MET A 46 -8.54 5.71 -13.93
CA MET A 46 -7.67 6.87 -14.10
C MET A 46 -7.34 7.14 -15.57
N THR A 47 -7.04 6.09 -16.34
CA THR A 47 -6.73 6.23 -17.78
C THR A 47 -7.96 6.67 -18.56
N PHE A 48 -9.12 6.07 -18.32
CA PHE A 48 -10.39 6.47 -18.95
C PHE A 48 -10.81 7.90 -18.61
N GLY A 49 -10.65 8.31 -17.34
CA GLY A 49 -10.91 9.69 -16.90
C GLY A 49 -9.93 10.69 -17.52
N GLY A 50 -8.65 10.33 -17.62
CA GLY A 50 -7.64 11.15 -18.28
C GLY A 50 -7.86 11.31 -19.79
N ASP A 51 -8.37 10.26 -20.45
CA ASP A 51 -8.66 10.27 -21.89
C ASP A 51 -9.81 11.21 -22.28
N GLN A 52 -10.58 11.71 -21.31
CA GLN A 52 -11.65 12.70 -21.55
C GLN A 52 -11.09 14.10 -21.80
N PHE A 53 -9.85 14.38 -21.38
CA PHE A 53 -9.19 15.68 -21.58
C PHE A 53 -8.24 15.64 -22.79
N GLU A 54 -8.15 16.74 -23.50
CA GLU A 54 -7.21 16.87 -24.62
C GLU A 54 -5.84 17.35 -24.16
N LYS A 55 -4.78 17.13 -24.94
CA LYS A 55 -3.39 17.46 -24.55
C LYS A 55 -3.20 18.95 -24.20
N HIS A 56 -3.96 19.84 -24.83
CA HIS A 56 -3.92 21.28 -24.56
C HIS A 56 -4.52 21.64 -23.17
N GLU A 57 -5.25 20.73 -22.55
CA GLU A 57 -5.92 20.90 -21.25
C GLU A 57 -5.14 20.26 -20.09
N ALA A 58 -3.81 20.20 -20.18
CA ALA A 58 -2.94 19.56 -19.18
C ALA A 58 -3.22 20.04 -17.75
N LYS A 59 -3.58 21.31 -17.57
CA LYS A 59 -3.96 21.89 -16.27
C LYS A 59 -5.24 21.27 -15.69
N MET A 60 -6.24 20.99 -16.52
CA MET A 60 -7.49 20.35 -16.08
C MET A 60 -7.26 18.87 -15.75
N LEU A 61 -6.40 18.18 -16.50
CA LEU A 61 -5.97 16.82 -16.19
C LEU A 61 -5.28 16.73 -14.82
N SER A 62 -4.34 17.63 -14.52
CA SER A 62 -3.69 17.69 -13.20
C SER A 62 -4.70 17.93 -12.07
N MET A 63 -5.72 18.78 -12.31
CA MET A 63 -6.79 19.04 -11.35
C MET A 63 -7.69 17.82 -11.15
N PHE A 64 -8.05 17.10 -12.22
CA PHE A 64 -8.79 15.84 -12.14
C PHE A 64 -8.04 14.80 -11.31
N VAL A 65 -6.74 14.59 -11.57
CA VAL A 65 -5.91 13.68 -10.79
C VAL A 65 -5.89 14.09 -9.32
N ALA A 66 -5.72 15.38 -9.02
CA ALA A 66 -5.76 15.88 -7.64
C ALA A 66 -7.11 15.61 -6.93
N ILE A 67 -8.24 15.85 -7.61
CA ILE A 67 -9.59 15.58 -7.07
C ILE A 67 -9.83 14.07 -6.88
N PHE A 68 -9.35 13.24 -7.80
CA PHE A 68 -9.43 11.79 -7.70
C PHE A 68 -8.68 11.28 -6.46
N TYR A 69 -7.46 11.76 -6.24
CA TYR A 69 -6.68 11.48 -5.03
C TYR A 69 -7.34 12.01 -3.76
N PHE A 70 -7.89 13.23 -3.79
CA PHE A 70 -8.63 13.80 -2.66
C PHE A 70 -9.81 12.90 -2.25
N THR A 71 -10.59 12.45 -3.23
CA THR A 71 -11.78 11.61 -2.99
C THR A 71 -11.43 10.24 -2.41
N ILE A 72 -10.34 9.63 -2.87
CA ILE A 72 -9.82 8.36 -2.28
C ILE A 72 -9.53 8.54 -0.79
N ASN A 73 -8.88 9.64 -0.43
CA ASN A 73 -8.50 9.93 0.95
C ASN A 73 -9.72 10.25 1.83
N VAL A 74 -10.68 11.07 1.35
CA VAL A 74 -11.93 11.34 2.10
C VAL A 74 -12.74 10.06 2.34
N GLY A 75 -12.82 9.17 1.34
CA GLY A 75 -13.52 7.90 1.47
C GLY A 75 -12.97 7.00 2.58
N ALA A 76 -11.66 7.05 2.84
CA ALA A 76 -11.01 6.29 3.90
C ALA A 76 -11.36 6.81 5.31
N LEU A 77 -11.70 8.09 5.46
CA LEU A 77 -12.06 8.70 6.75
C LEU A 77 -13.49 8.39 7.19
N ALA A 78 -14.41 8.22 6.24
CA ALA A 78 -15.84 8.12 6.52
C ALA A 78 -16.29 6.74 7.05
N LEU A 79 -15.39 5.75 7.08
CA LEU A 79 -15.77 4.34 7.17
C LEU A 79 -15.02 3.54 8.25
N SER A 80 -14.37 4.21 9.19
CA SER A 80 -13.66 3.54 10.28
C SER A 80 -14.63 3.14 11.40
N CYS A 81 -14.83 1.84 11.56
CA CYS A 81 -15.47 1.25 12.73
C CYS A 81 -14.72 1.69 14.00
N LEU A 82 -15.37 2.45 14.89
CA LEU A 82 -14.79 3.02 16.12
C LEU A 82 -14.50 1.95 17.20
N GLY A 83 -13.94 0.79 16.81
CA GLY A 83 -13.51 -0.28 17.71
C GLY A 83 -14.64 -1.16 18.29
N GLN A 84 -15.87 -1.07 17.77
CA GLN A 84 -16.99 -1.88 18.24
C GLN A 84 -17.24 -3.08 17.32
N ASP A 85 -17.27 -4.31 17.85
CA ASP A 85 -17.40 -5.52 17.03
C ASP A 85 -18.76 -5.61 16.29
N ASN A 86 -19.77 -4.86 16.72
CA ASN A 86 -21.09 -4.84 16.09
C ASN A 86 -21.15 -4.00 14.80
N CYS A 87 -20.11 -3.23 14.46
CA CYS A 87 -20.15 -2.32 13.32
C CYS A 87 -19.59 -2.91 12.02
N TYR A 88 -18.96 -4.10 12.03
CA TYR A 88 -18.37 -4.70 10.82
C TYR A 88 -19.39 -4.94 9.69
N PRO A 89 -20.63 -5.42 9.93
CA PRO A 89 -21.62 -5.56 8.87
C PRO A 89 -21.96 -4.21 8.22
N LEU A 90 -22.04 -3.15 9.01
CA LEU A 90 -22.29 -1.80 8.50
C LEU A 90 -21.08 -1.25 7.74
N ALA A 91 -19.87 -1.51 8.24
CA ALA A 91 -18.62 -1.10 7.63
C ALA A 91 -18.41 -1.73 6.25
N PHE A 92 -18.79 -2.98 6.02
CA PHE A 92 -18.73 -3.60 4.69
C PHE A 92 -19.97 -3.31 3.83
N GLY A 93 -21.14 -3.12 4.46
CA GLY A 93 -22.41 -2.88 3.78
C GLY A 93 -22.50 -1.49 3.12
N ILE A 94 -22.03 -0.43 3.78
CA ILE A 94 -22.06 0.93 3.24
C ILE A 94 -21.26 1.04 1.92
N PRO A 95 -20.01 0.57 1.81
CA PRO A 95 -19.27 0.56 0.55
C PRO A 95 -19.94 -0.24 -0.56
N ALA A 96 -20.63 -1.33 -0.22
CA ALA A 96 -21.37 -2.12 -1.21
C ALA A 96 -22.46 -1.27 -1.87
N ILE A 97 -23.25 -0.55 -1.06
CA ILE A 97 -24.31 0.35 -1.52
C ILE A 97 -23.72 1.52 -2.33
N LEU A 98 -22.68 2.17 -1.81
CA LEU A 98 -22.02 3.27 -2.51
C LEU A 98 -21.43 2.83 -3.85
N MET A 99 -20.87 1.63 -3.95
CA MET A 99 -20.36 1.10 -5.22
C MET A 99 -21.47 0.82 -6.23
N ILE A 100 -22.65 0.35 -5.78
CA ILE A 100 -23.82 0.17 -6.65
C ILE A 100 -24.25 1.53 -7.20
N ILE A 101 -24.40 2.54 -6.33
CA ILE A 101 -24.76 3.90 -6.73
C ILE A 101 -23.74 4.46 -7.72
N SER A 102 -22.44 4.34 -7.43
CA SER A 102 -21.37 4.78 -8.32
C SER A 102 -21.42 4.09 -9.69
N THR A 103 -21.74 2.79 -9.73
CA THR A 103 -21.86 2.03 -10.99
C THR A 103 -23.05 2.51 -11.81
N VAL A 104 -24.19 2.81 -11.17
CA VAL A 104 -25.38 3.35 -11.86
C VAL A 104 -25.09 4.73 -12.43
N ILE A 105 -24.44 5.61 -11.66
CA ILE A 105 -24.03 6.96 -12.13
C ILE A 105 -23.07 6.83 -13.32
N PHE A 106 -22.04 5.99 -13.21
CA PHE A 106 -21.10 5.77 -14.31
C PHE A 106 -21.78 5.22 -15.57
N ALA A 107 -22.71 4.27 -15.43
CA ALA A 107 -23.47 3.73 -16.56
C ALA A 107 -24.37 4.79 -17.21
N SER A 108 -24.99 5.67 -16.41
CA SER A 108 -25.86 6.74 -16.90
C SER A 108 -25.10 7.78 -17.75
N GLY A 109 -23.82 8.03 -17.44
CA GLY A 109 -22.96 8.93 -18.21
C GLY A 109 -22.40 8.35 -19.51
N SER A 110 -22.71 7.08 -19.83
CA SER A 110 -22.07 6.35 -20.94
C SER A 110 -22.27 6.95 -22.33
N CYS A 111 -23.29 7.80 -22.53
CA CYS A 111 -23.52 8.54 -23.77
C CYS A 111 -22.64 9.79 -23.91
N TRP A 112 -22.09 10.31 -22.81
CA TRP A 112 -21.29 11.55 -22.81
C TRP A 112 -19.78 11.31 -22.84
N TYR A 113 -19.34 10.06 -22.65
CA TYR A 113 -17.91 9.75 -22.64
C TYR A 113 -17.33 9.63 -24.05
N LYS A 114 -16.14 10.21 -24.25
CA LYS A 114 -15.31 10.00 -25.43
C LYS A 114 -14.71 8.60 -25.35
N LYS A 115 -15.27 7.65 -26.10
CA LYS A 115 -14.82 6.25 -26.14
C LYS A 115 -13.79 6.08 -27.25
N ARG A 116 -12.51 6.00 -26.88
CA ARG A 116 -11.44 5.72 -27.84
C ARG A 116 -11.56 4.28 -28.38
N PRO A 117 -11.22 4.04 -29.66
CA PRO A 117 -11.27 2.70 -30.24
C PRO A 117 -10.31 1.76 -29.52
N VAL A 118 -10.65 0.46 -29.54
CA VAL A 118 -9.87 -0.57 -28.86
C VAL A 118 -8.50 -0.70 -29.52
N LYS A 119 -7.45 -0.30 -28.81
CA LYS A 119 -6.06 -0.52 -29.25
C LYS A 119 -5.72 -2.02 -29.14
N SER A 120 -4.91 -2.52 -30.08
CA SER A 120 -4.29 -3.85 -30.03
C SER A 120 -3.65 -4.14 -28.66
N ASN A 121 -3.52 -5.41 -28.29
CA ASN A 121 -2.85 -5.82 -27.06
C ASN A 121 -1.35 -5.52 -27.12
N VAL A 122 -0.98 -4.31 -26.70
CA VAL A 122 0.39 -3.79 -26.74
C VAL A 122 1.38 -4.69 -26.00
N ILE A 123 0.96 -5.38 -24.94
CA ILE A 123 1.82 -6.31 -24.19
C ILE A 123 2.32 -7.46 -25.08
N PHE A 124 1.44 -8.07 -25.88
CA PHE A 124 1.85 -9.15 -26.78
C PHE A 124 2.77 -8.62 -27.89
N ASP A 125 2.53 -7.40 -28.37
CA ASP A 125 3.39 -6.75 -29.37
C ASP A 125 4.79 -6.47 -28.81
N VAL A 126 4.90 -6.01 -27.55
CA VAL A 126 6.17 -5.82 -26.84
C VAL A 126 6.89 -7.15 -26.63
N ILE A 127 6.21 -8.20 -26.13
CA ILE A 127 6.80 -9.53 -25.92
C ILE A 127 7.28 -10.12 -27.26
N SER A 128 6.48 -9.98 -28.32
CA SER A 128 6.81 -10.46 -29.65
C SER A 128 8.02 -9.71 -30.22
N LEU A 129 8.11 -8.41 -29.98
CA LEU A 129 9.25 -7.59 -30.42
C LEU A 129 10.53 -7.97 -29.67
N ILE A 130 10.47 -8.11 -28.35
CA ILE A 130 11.61 -8.54 -27.54
C ILE A 130 12.08 -9.93 -27.96
N SER A 131 11.15 -10.88 -28.11
CA SER A 131 11.44 -12.23 -28.59
C SER A 131 12.13 -12.20 -29.95
N ARG A 132 11.62 -11.41 -30.90
CA ARG A 132 12.22 -11.23 -32.23
C ARG A 132 13.59 -10.55 -32.19
N ALA A 133 13.80 -9.60 -31.27
CA ALA A 133 15.11 -8.98 -31.09
C ALA A 133 16.15 -9.97 -30.55
N VAL A 134 15.77 -10.82 -29.59
CA VAL A 134 16.63 -11.87 -29.04
C VAL A 134 16.98 -12.89 -30.11
N ILE A 135 16.00 -13.40 -30.86
CA ILE A 135 16.24 -14.32 -31.98
C ILE A 135 17.11 -13.66 -33.05
N GLY A 136 16.81 -12.41 -33.40
CA GLY A 136 17.58 -11.62 -34.36
C GLY A 136 19.03 -11.44 -33.95
N LYS A 137 19.32 -11.28 -32.65
CA LYS A 137 20.69 -11.20 -32.11
C LYS A 137 21.49 -12.50 -32.35
N PHE A 138 20.83 -13.65 -32.44
CA PHE A 138 21.49 -14.92 -32.77
C PHE A 138 21.64 -15.16 -34.27
N HIS A 139 20.85 -14.48 -35.11
CA HIS A 139 20.81 -14.72 -36.56
C HIS A 139 21.58 -13.67 -37.37
N ASP A 140 21.61 -12.43 -36.89
CA ASP A 140 22.23 -11.27 -37.53
C ASP A 140 23.34 -10.74 -36.61
N SER A 141 24.59 -10.81 -37.08
CA SER A 141 25.80 -10.34 -36.35
C SER A 141 26.13 -8.87 -36.67
N SER A 142 25.21 -8.13 -37.29
CA SER A 142 25.41 -6.71 -37.60
C SER A 142 25.60 -5.87 -36.33
N ALA A 143 26.62 -5.01 -36.32
CA ALA A 143 26.87 -4.09 -35.22
C ALA A 143 25.80 -2.98 -35.21
N ARG A 144 24.75 -3.15 -34.39
CA ARG A 144 23.71 -2.13 -34.16
C ARG A 144 23.95 -1.41 -32.83
N ALA A 145 23.54 -0.14 -32.75
CA ALA A 145 23.77 0.70 -31.57
C ALA A 145 23.04 0.17 -30.31
N HIS A 146 21.87 -0.45 -30.49
CA HIS A 146 21.12 -1.07 -29.40
C HIS A 146 20.64 -2.47 -29.77
N TRP A 147 20.68 -3.41 -28.82
CA TRP A 147 20.32 -4.82 -29.07
C TRP A 147 18.88 -4.99 -29.59
N LEU A 148 17.94 -4.15 -29.15
CA LEU A 148 16.54 -4.21 -29.56
C LEU A 148 16.32 -3.92 -31.07
N GLU A 149 17.27 -3.24 -31.71
CA GLU A 149 17.22 -2.96 -33.15
C GLU A 149 17.44 -4.21 -34.01
N HIS A 150 17.97 -5.30 -33.44
CA HIS A 150 18.07 -6.59 -34.12
C HIS A 150 16.70 -7.17 -34.48
N SER A 151 15.61 -6.66 -33.90
CA SER A 151 14.25 -7.03 -34.32
C SER A 151 13.96 -6.67 -35.80
N LEU A 152 14.76 -5.82 -36.43
CA LEU A 152 14.65 -5.44 -37.84
C LEU A 152 15.36 -6.41 -38.81
N TYR A 153 15.94 -7.53 -38.35
CA TYR A 153 16.75 -8.44 -39.18
C TYR A 153 16.03 -8.95 -40.46
N ASN A 154 14.70 -9.06 -40.44
CA ASN A 154 13.88 -9.47 -41.60
C ASN A 154 12.78 -8.43 -41.90
N HIS A 155 13.07 -7.15 -41.68
CA HIS A 155 12.09 -6.08 -41.85
C HIS A 155 12.55 -5.07 -42.89
N ASP A 156 11.82 -4.99 -43.99
CA ASP A 156 12.01 -3.95 -44.99
C ASP A 156 10.93 -2.85 -44.83
N CYS A 157 11.39 -1.63 -44.52
CA CYS A 157 10.52 -0.47 -44.33
C CYS A 157 9.91 0.05 -45.64
N ASN A 158 10.38 -0.42 -46.81
CA ASN A 158 9.85 -0.02 -48.12
C ASN A 158 8.67 -0.89 -48.58
N THR A 159 8.58 -2.13 -48.10
CA THR A 159 7.51 -3.07 -48.49
C THR A 159 6.41 -3.18 -47.44
N ASN A 160 6.69 -2.84 -46.17
CA ASN A 160 5.70 -2.93 -45.11
C ASN A 160 4.60 -1.86 -45.23
N LEU A 161 3.34 -2.31 -45.31
CA LEU A 161 2.16 -1.44 -45.41
C LEU A 161 2.07 -0.41 -44.28
N ALA A 162 2.45 -0.75 -43.05
CA ALA A 162 2.43 0.18 -41.92
C ALA A 162 3.47 1.30 -42.08
N CYS A 163 4.65 0.99 -42.62
CA CYS A 163 5.69 1.99 -42.89
C CYS A 163 5.33 2.87 -44.07
N LEU A 164 4.70 2.32 -45.12
CA LEU A 164 4.22 3.09 -46.27
C LEU A 164 3.11 4.07 -45.89
N LYS A 165 2.17 3.67 -45.04
CA LYS A 165 1.14 4.58 -44.48
C LYS A 165 1.79 5.74 -43.72
N LEU A 166 2.78 5.43 -42.88
CA LEU A 166 3.47 6.44 -42.07
C LEU A 166 4.32 7.40 -42.94
N LYS A 167 4.99 6.91 -43.98
CA LYS A 167 5.73 7.75 -44.96
C LYS A 167 4.80 8.71 -45.72
N ARG A 168 3.60 8.25 -46.11
CA ARG A 168 2.59 9.12 -46.76
C ARG A 168 2.07 10.20 -45.81
N ARG A 169 1.86 9.88 -44.53
CA ARG A 169 1.35 10.81 -43.51
C ARG A 169 2.38 11.86 -43.09
N SER A 170 3.59 11.43 -42.71
CA SER A 170 4.63 12.30 -42.15
C SER A 170 5.42 13.11 -43.20
N LYS A 171 5.22 12.86 -44.51
CA LYS A 171 6.01 13.43 -45.63
C LYS A 171 7.53 13.25 -45.49
N THR A 172 7.98 12.34 -44.61
CA THR A 172 9.39 12.04 -44.35
C THR A 172 9.77 10.70 -45.00
N PRO A 173 10.74 10.68 -45.93
CA PRO A 173 11.06 9.46 -46.69
C PRO A 173 11.75 8.36 -45.87
N ALA A 174 12.35 8.71 -44.73
CA ALA A 174 13.08 7.80 -43.85
C ALA A 174 12.25 7.21 -42.70
N ALA A 175 10.97 7.57 -42.57
CA ALA A 175 10.19 7.19 -41.40
C ALA A 175 9.77 5.70 -41.47
N CYS A 176 10.00 4.96 -40.37
CA CYS A 176 9.70 3.54 -40.28
C CYS A 176 8.93 3.27 -38.98
N ALA A 177 7.67 2.81 -39.11
CA ALA A 177 6.76 2.58 -37.98
C ALA A 177 7.35 1.59 -36.94
N ARG A 178 8.07 0.57 -37.41
CA ARG A 178 8.72 -0.40 -36.53
C ARG A 178 9.88 0.20 -35.74
N MET A 179 10.60 1.17 -36.30
CA MET A 179 11.68 1.86 -35.60
C MET A 179 11.14 2.76 -34.48
N ILE A 180 10.03 3.45 -34.72
CA ILE A 180 9.32 4.25 -33.70
C ILE A 180 8.91 3.35 -32.54
N PHE A 181 8.26 2.22 -32.84
CA PHE A 181 7.85 1.26 -31.81
C PHE A 181 9.06 0.66 -31.04
N ILE A 182 10.20 0.44 -31.70
CA ILE A 182 11.45 0.04 -31.02
C ILE A 182 11.91 1.12 -30.03
N ASN A 183 11.83 2.40 -30.40
CA ASN A 183 12.20 3.51 -29.51
C ASN A 183 11.22 3.66 -28.33
N ASP A 184 9.93 3.44 -28.55
CA ASP A 184 8.93 3.38 -27.48
C ASP A 184 9.27 2.27 -26.47
N VAL A 185 9.61 1.06 -26.95
CA VAL A 185 10.01 -0.06 -26.08
C VAL A 185 11.34 0.22 -25.36
N LYS A 186 12.31 0.88 -26.00
CA LYS A 186 13.56 1.31 -25.32
C LYS A 186 13.25 2.26 -24.16
N SER A 187 12.36 3.21 -24.35
CA SER A 187 11.93 4.16 -23.31
C SER A 187 11.22 3.42 -22.17
N LEU A 188 10.31 2.49 -22.50
CA LEU A 188 9.65 1.62 -21.52
C LEU A 188 10.64 0.81 -20.69
N LEU A 189 11.65 0.18 -21.32
CA LEU A 189 12.67 -0.60 -20.60
C LEU A 189 13.51 0.30 -19.68
N ARG A 190 13.80 1.53 -20.08
CA ARG A 190 14.53 2.51 -19.26
C ARG A 190 13.73 2.89 -18.00
N VAL A 191 12.42 3.13 -18.15
CA VAL A 191 11.51 3.37 -17.02
C VAL A 191 11.39 2.13 -16.12
N MET A 192 11.30 0.93 -16.70
CA MET A 192 11.27 -0.32 -15.92
C MET A 192 12.51 -0.51 -15.05
N ILE A 193 13.69 -0.13 -15.54
CA ILE A 193 14.92 -0.21 -14.74
C ILE A 193 14.86 0.76 -13.55
N MET A 194 14.29 1.96 -13.73
CA MET A 194 14.04 2.89 -12.62
C MET A 194 13.03 2.35 -11.61
N PHE A 195 12.15 1.45 -12.01
CA PHE A 195 11.17 0.82 -11.11
C PHE A 195 11.77 -0.28 -10.23
N ILE A 196 12.95 -0.82 -10.53
CA ILE A 196 13.56 -1.94 -9.79
C ILE A 196 13.71 -1.66 -8.27
N PRO A 197 14.12 -0.46 -7.81
CA PRO A 197 14.22 -0.17 -6.37
C PRO A 197 12.88 0.12 -5.70
N LEU A 198 11.84 0.49 -6.46
CA LEU A 198 10.54 0.92 -5.91
C LEU A 198 9.79 -0.16 -5.13
N PRO A 199 9.81 -1.46 -5.48
CA PRO A 199 9.21 -2.49 -4.65
C PRO A 199 9.72 -2.50 -3.22
N MET A 200 11.02 -2.33 -2.99
CA MET A 200 11.56 -2.26 -1.63
C MET A 200 11.10 -1.00 -0.90
N TYR A 201 11.00 0.13 -1.60
CA TYR A 201 10.42 1.35 -1.03
C TYR A 201 8.98 1.12 -0.57
N TYR A 202 8.14 0.53 -1.43
CA TYR A 202 6.74 0.24 -1.10
C TYR A 202 6.60 -0.76 0.04
N ALA A 203 7.42 -1.83 0.04
CA ALA A 203 7.47 -2.80 1.13
C ALA A 203 7.74 -2.16 2.50
N LEU A 204 8.51 -1.07 2.54
CA LEU A 204 8.84 -0.36 3.77
C LEU A 204 7.78 0.67 4.14
N ILE A 205 7.25 1.46 3.19
CA ILE A 205 6.24 2.47 3.51
C ILE A 205 4.91 1.84 3.95
N ASP A 206 4.52 0.70 3.39
CA ASP A 206 3.29 -0.01 3.76
C ASP A 206 3.32 -0.55 5.19
N GLN A 207 4.51 -0.62 5.82
CA GLN A 207 4.64 -0.92 7.24
C GLN A 207 4.07 0.17 8.14
N GLN A 208 3.82 1.37 7.62
CA GLN A 208 3.14 2.43 8.35
C GLN A 208 1.75 1.97 8.84
N ALA A 209 1.00 1.19 8.04
CA ALA A 209 -0.32 0.70 8.44
C ALA A 209 -0.25 -0.43 9.49
N GLY A 210 0.83 -1.20 9.51
CA GLY A 210 1.02 -2.33 10.43
C GLY A 210 1.86 -1.98 11.65
N VAL A 211 3.16 -1.79 11.44
CA VAL A 211 4.17 -1.62 12.50
C VAL A 211 3.95 -0.33 13.28
N MET A 212 3.63 0.81 12.64
CA MET A 212 3.35 2.03 13.41
C MET A 212 2.06 1.94 14.22
N THR A 213 1.04 1.20 13.76
CA THR A 213 -0.16 0.90 14.55
C THR A 213 0.18 0.03 15.76
N ILE A 214 1.06 -0.97 15.60
CA ILE A 214 1.55 -1.77 16.73
C ILE A 214 2.34 -0.91 17.74
N GLN A 215 3.12 0.06 17.25
CA GLN A 215 3.82 1.01 18.13
C GLN A 215 2.81 1.89 18.88
N ALA A 216 1.75 2.33 18.19
CA ALA A 216 0.69 3.14 18.78
C ALA A 216 -0.06 2.38 19.89
N LEU A 217 -0.27 1.07 19.74
CA LEU A 217 -0.86 0.21 20.77
C LEU A 217 -0.04 0.17 22.06
N GLN A 218 1.27 0.40 21.96
CA GLN A 218 2.14 0.43 23.12
C GLN A 218 2.12 1.79 23.82
N MET A 219 1.75 2.88 23.14
CA MET A 219 1.79 4.26 23.62
C MET A 219 0.55 4.67 24.44
N ASP A 220 0.64 5.78 25.19
CA ASP A 220 -0.53 6.34 25.87
C ASP A 220 -1.39 7.17 24.91
N GLY A 221 -2.61 6.69 24.65
CA GLY A 221 -3.58 7.33 23.78
C GLY A 221 -4.29 8.56 24.36
N ARG A 222 -3.94 9.03 25.55
CA ARG A 222 -4.59 10.21 26.17
C ARG A 222 -4.05 11.50 25.57
N LEU A 223 -4.96 12.32 25.05
CA LEU A 223 -4.67 13.63 24.45
C LEU A 223 -4.72 14.75 25.49
N TRP A 224 -5.94 15.02 25.96
CA TRP A 224 -6.26 16.04 26.95
C TRP A 224 -7.39 15.53 27.84
N GLY A 225 -7.13 15.39 29.15
CA GLY A 225 -8.10 14.84 30.09
C GLY A 225 -8.53 13.42 29.72
N ASP A 226 -9.84 13.20 29.58
CA ASP A 226 -10.45 11.90 29.24
C ASP A 226 -10.61 11.68 27.72
N VAL A 227 -10.14 12.60 26.86
CA VAL A 227 -10.18 12.42 25.40
C VAL A 227 -9.14 11.39 24.98
N LEU A 228 -9.62 10.23 24.52
CA LEU A 228 -8.82 9.09 24.10
C LEU A 228 -8.75 9.03 22.57
N TRP A 229 -7.53 8.92 22.04
CA TRP A 229 -7.27 8.61 20.64
C TRP A 229 -6.96 7.13 20.49
N LEU A 230 -7.69 6.43 19.62
CA LEU A 230 -7.44 5.01 19.39
C LEU A 230 -6.23 4.83 18.44
N PRO A 231 -5.37 3.83 18.67
CA PRO A 231 -4.25 3.50 17.80
C PRO A 231 -4.64 3.36 16.32
N ASP A 232 -5.76 2.69 16.02
CA ASP A 232 -6.25 2.48 14.65
C ASP A 232 -6.63 3.81 13.95
N GLN A 233 -6.95 4.85 14.72
CA GLN A 233 -7.28 6.19 14.21
C GLN A 233 -6.03 6.99 13.81
N MET A 234 -4.82 6.54 14.16
CA MET A 234 -3.58 7.23 13.77
C MET A 234 -3.35 7.22 12.26
N ALA A 235 -3.84 6.19 11.56
CA ALA A 235 -3.81 6.15 10.10
C ALA A 235 -4.61 7.30 9.46
N LEU A 236 -5.68 7.78 10.12
CA LEU A 236 -6.50 8.88 9.62
C LEU A 236 -5.73 10.20 9.55
N ILE A 237 -4.74 10.40 10.44
CA ILE A 237 -3.90 11.59 10.44
C ILE A 237 -3.10 11.66 9.14
N SER A 238 -2.53 10.54 8.68
CA SER A 238 -1.81 10.47 7.40
C SER A 238 -2.70 10.88 6.23
N VAL A 239 -3.94 10.38 6.20
CA VAL A 239 -4.92 10.67 5.16
C VAL A 239 -5.28 12.16 5.11
N VAL A 240 -5.53 12.77 6.26
CA VAL A 240 -5.81 14.22 6.37
C VAL A 240 -4.58 15.05 5.96
N LEU A 241 -3.38 14.62 6.35
CA LEU A 241 -2.14 15.29 6.00
C LEU A 241 -1.89 15.24 4.50
N VAL A 242 -2.00 14.08 3.84
CA VAL A 242 -1.82 13.97 2.39
C VAL A 242 -2.83 14.88 1.66
N LEU A 243 -4.08 14.92 2.11
CA LEU A 243 -5.14 15.76 1.55
C LEU A 243 -4.83 17.27 1.63
N GLY A 244 -4.23 17.73 2.73
CA GLY A 244 -3.79 19.12 2.89
C GLY A 244 -2.44 19.42 2.24
N LEU A 245 -1.51 18.48 2.26
CA LEU A 245 -0.14 18.66 1.79
C LEU A 245 -0.05 18.59 0.26
N VAL A 246 -0.82 17.75 -0.44
CA VAL A 246 -0.79 17.71 -1.92
C VAL A 246 -1.04 19.09 -2.58
N PRO A 247 -2.11 19.84 -2.24
CA PRO A 247 -2.31 21.18 -2.81
C PRO A 247 -1.24 22.17 -2.33
N LEU A 248 -0.78 22.08 -1.07
CA LEU A 248 0.31 22.90 -0.57
C LEU A 248 1.60 22.70 -1.38
N PHE A 249 1.96 21.44 -1.66
CA PHE A 249 3.13 21.09 -2.45
C PHE A 249 3.01 21.61 -3.88
N THR A 250 1.84 21.42 -4.49
CA THR A 250 1.59 21.79 -5.90
C THR A 250 1.53 23.30 -6.12
N PHE A 251 0.81 24.05 -5.27
CA PHE A 251 0.56 25.48 -5.48
C PHE A 251 1.56 26.40 -4.79
N VAL A 252 2.21 25.95 -3.71
CA VAL A 252 3.09 26.80 -2.90
C VAL A 252 4.52 26.30 -2.95
N ILE A 253 4.78 25.07 -2.54
CA ILE A 253 6.17 24.59 -2.33
C ILE A 253 6.91 24.42 -3.66
N TYR A 254 6.34 23.71 -4.64
CA TYR A 254 7.01 23.48 -5.93
C TYR A 254 7.29 24.79 -6.69
N PRO A 255 6.37 25.77 -6.79
CA PRO A 255 6.68 27.05 -7.43
C PRO A 255 7.75 27.86 -6.69
N VAL A 256 7.75 27.85 -5.35
CA VAL A 256 8.74 28.57 -4.56
C VAL A 256 10.12 27.95 -4.71
N VAL A 257 10.24 26.64 -4.53
CA VAL A 257 11.52 25.92 -4.67
C VAL A 257 12.00 25.94 -6.12
N GLY A 258 11.07 25.90 -7.08
CA GLY A 258 11.34 26.02 -8.51
C GLY A 258 12.04 27.33 -8.92
N LYS A 259 11.95 28.39 -8.11
CA LYS A 259 12.71 29.64 -8.34
C LYS A 259 14.23 29.47 -8.09
N TRP A 260 14.61 28.50 -7.26
CA TRP A 260 15.99 28.30 -6.82
C TRP A 260 16.62 27.07 -7.46
N VAL A 261 15.84 26.00 -7.65
CA VAL A 261 16.33 24.71 -8.17
C VAL A 261 15.35 24.16 -9.21
N LYS A 262 15.88 23.68 -10.34
CA LYS A 262 15.09 22.91 -11.31
C LYS A 262 14.60 21.60 -10.68
N LEU A 263 13.29 21.53 -10.42
CA LEU A 263 12.60 20.39 -9.84
C LEU A 263 12.21 19.38 -10.93
N THR A 264 13.09 18.42 -11.20
CA THR A 264 12.73 17.27 -12.04
C THR A 264 11.96 16.22 -11.24
N PRO A 265 11.08 15.41 -11.85
CA PRO A 265 10.34 14.37 -11.14
C PRO A 265 11.24 13.42 -10.35
N LEU A 266 12.37 12.99 -10.93
CA LEU A 266 13.31 12.08 -10.28
C LEU A 266 13.99 12.72 -9.07
N ARG A 267 14.31 14.02 -9.12
CA ARG A 267 14.89 14.73 -7.96
C ARG A 267 13.89 14.80 -6.81
N LYS A 268 12.61 15.05 -7.09
CA LYS A 268 11.55 15.03 -6.07
C LYS A 268 11.47 13.65 -5.41
N MET A 269 11.46 12.58 -6.20
CA MET A 269 11.43 11.20 -5.70
C MET A 269 12.66 10.88 -4.82
N CYS A 270 13.87 11.26 -5.25
CA CYS A 270 15.09 11.04 -4.46
C CYS A 270 15.02 11.77 -3.10
N VAL A 271 14.63 13.05 -3.10
CA VAL A 271 14.48 13.85 -1.87
C VAL A 271 13.42 13.23 -0.95
N GLY A 272 12.27 12.84 -1.50
CA GLY A 272 11.21 12.17 -0.74
C GLY A 272 11.69 10.90 -0.05
N GLY A 273 12.48 10.10 -0.75
CA GLY A 273 13.02 8.85 -0.21
C GLY A 273 13.95 9.04 0.97
N PHE A 274 14.86 10.02 0.89
CA PHE A 274 15.74 10.33 2.02
C PHE A 274 14.97 10.95 3.20
N ILE A 275 13.90 11.70 2.96
CA ILE A 275 13.01 12.20 4.02
C ILE A 275 12.40 11.03 4.81
N VAL A 276 11.97 9.97 4.13
CA VAL A 276 11.40 8.77 4.77
C VAL A 276 12.43 8.04 5.65
N VAL A 277 13.71 8.05 5.31
CA VAL A 277 14.78 7.50 6.16
C VAL A 277 14.76 8.16 7.54
N PHE A 278 14.60 9.49 7.60
CA PHE A 278 14.53 10.21 8.87
C PHE A 278 13.29 9.85 9.69
N ALA A 279 12.16 9.56 9.04
CA ALA A 279 10.95 9.11 9.74
C ALA A 279 11.16 7.75 10.43
N PHE A 280 11.80 6.78 9.75
CA PHE A 280 12.12 5.49 10.36
C PHE A 280 13.16 5.60 11.47
N LEU A 281 14.16 6.47 11.31
CA LEU A 281 15.13 6.75 12.36
C LEU A 281 14.44 7.30 13.61
N PHE A 282 13.56 8.29 13.43
CA PHE A 282 12.78 8.88 14.52
C PHE A 282 11.86 7.85 15.19
N ALA A 283 11.16 7.03 14.40
CA ALA A 283 10.31 5.95 14.92
C ALA A 283 11.10 4.93 15.76
N GLY A 284 12.33 4.63 15.35
CA GLY A 284 13.25 3.77 16.11
C GLY A 284 13.66 4.38 17.44
N VAL A 285 13.97 5.68 17.48
CA VAL A 285 14.29 6.40 18.72
C VAL A 285 13.09 6.43 19.67
N VAL A 286 11.90 6.76 19.17
CA VAL A 286 10.66 6.72 19.97
C VAL A 286 10.41 5.32 20.52
N GLN A 287 10.70 4.28 19.73
CA GLN A 287 10.56 2.90 20.19
C GLN A 287 11.55 2.51 21.29
N LEU A 288 12.76 3.08 21.31
CA LEU A 288 13.71 2.85 22.40
C LEU A 288 13.16 3.40 23.72
N GLU A 289 12.55 4.58 23.70
CA GLU A 289 11.89 5.19 24.87
C GLU A 289 10.63 4.41 25.31
N ILE A 290 9.86 3.86 24.36
CA ILE A 290 8.73 2.97 24.69
C ILE A 290 9.23 1.67 25.34
N ASN A 291 10.38 1.17 24.89
CA ASN A 291 10.99 -0.06 25.40
C ASN A 291 11.81 0.15 26.68
N SER A 292 11.93 1.38 27.18
CA SER A 292 12.63 1.70 28.42
C SER A 292 11.71 1.95 29.62
N PRO A 293 10.66 1.14 29.91
CA PRO A 293 10.15 1.14 31.27
C PRO A 293 11.26 0.51 32.12
N ASP A 294 11.84 1.34 33.00
CA ASP A 294 12.88 1.05 33.98
C ASP A 294 13.09 -0.46 34.23
N ASP A 295 14.33 -0.95 34.07
CA ASP A 295 14.75 -2.29 34.46
C ASP A 295 14.23 -2.62 35.87
N PHE A 296 13.05 -3.22 35.95
CA PHE A 296 12.43 -3.56 37.22
C PHE A 296 13.01 -4.89 37.68
N TYR A 297 14.21 -4.81 38.26
CA TYR A 297 14.70 -5.86 39.14
C TYR A 297 13.83 -5.85 40.40
N TYR A 298 12.80 -6.68 40.48
CA TYR A 298 12.27 -7.00 41.79
C TYR A 298 13.26 -7.94 42.47
N VAL A 299 14.03 -7.41 43.41
CA VAL A 299 14.67 -8.24 44.42
C VAL A 299 13.56 -8.62 45.39
N THR A 300 13.10 -9.88 45.37
CA THR A 300 12.31 -10.41 46.49
C THR A 300 13.23 -10.55 47.70
N GLN A 301 13.57 -9.44 48.36
CA GLN A 301 14.14 -9.52 49.70
C GLN A 301 13.01 -9.70 50.69
N TYR A 302 12.53 -10.94 50.79
CA TYR A 302 11.83 -11.37 51.98
C TYR A 302 12.89 -11.75 53.02
N LYS A 303 13.18 -10.85 53.96
CA LYS A 303 13.92 -11.22 55.17
C LYS A 303 12.97 -11.95 56.10
N ASP A 304 13.03 -13.27 56.10
CA ASP A 304 12.66 -14.01 57.31
C ASP A 304 13.61 -13.57 58.45
N LYS A 305 13.09 -13.54 59.68
CA LYS A 305 13.83 -13.20 60.91
C LYS A 305 15.03 -14.12 61.18
N ASN A 306 15.23 -15.15 60.35
CA ASN A 306 16.25 -16.18 60.52
C ASN A 306 17.43 -16.11 59.52
N GLY A 307 17.45 -15.14 58.61
CA GLY A 307 18.70 -14.80 57.88
C GLY A 307 19.16 -15.76 56.78
N ASP A 308 18.36 -16.74 56.35
CA ASP A 308 18.68 -17.54 55.16
C ASP A 308 18.05 -16.95 53.90
N SER A 309 18.89 -16.67 52.91
CA SER A 309 18.52 -16.21 51.58
C SER A 309 18.39 -17.42 50.66
N ASP A 310 17.17 -17.88 50.40
CA ASP A 310 16.92 -18.87 49.36
C ASP A 310 15.73 -18.53 48.46
N VAL A 311 15.92 -18.91 47.20
CA VAL A 311 15.17 -18.65 45.98
C VAL A 311 13.70 -19.08 46.09
N GLN A 312 12.76 -18.23 45.65
CA GLN A 312 11.35 -18.60 45.47
C GLN A 312 11.15 -19.31 44.12
N ASP A 313 11.41 -20.61 44.11
CA ASP A 313 10.73 -21.52 43.19
C ASP A 313 9.42 -22.01 43.81
N ILE A 314 8.47 -22.31 42.92
CA ILE A 314 7.10 -22.77 43.18
C ILE A 314 7.13 -23.98 44.14
N TYR A 315 6.53 -23.86 45.32
CA TYR A 315 6.46 -24.95 46.28
C TYR A 315 5.63 -26.14 45.78
N ASP A 316 6.24 -27.33 45.72
CA ASP A 316 5.58 -28.63 45.89
C ASP A 316 6.01 -29.18 47.27
N TYR A 317 5.13 -29.12 48.26
CA TYR A 317 5.36 -29.80 49.54
C TYR A 317 4.73 -31.18 49.51
N ALA A 318 5.56 -32.19 49.19
CA ALA A 318 5.26 -33.57 49.50
C ALA A 318 5.44 -33.80 51.01
N GLY A 319 4.38 -33.56 51.79
CA GLY A 319 4.36 -33.88 53.22
C GLY A 319 3.17 -33.30 53.95
N GLY A 320 2.04 -34.01 53.96
CA GLY A 320 0.90 -33.70 54.84
C GLY A 320 -0.37 -33.20 54.14
N SER A 321 -1.13 -34.14 53.56
CA SER A 321 -2.60 -34.17 53.37
C SER A 321 -3.41 -32.99 52.79
N HIS A 322 -2.84 -31.87 52.35
CA HIS A 322 -3.62 -30.87 51.60
C HIS A 322 -2.84 -30.23 50.45
N ARG A 323 -2.98 -30.81 49.25
CA ARG A 323 -2.58 -30.17 47.99
C ARG A 323 -3.48 -28.97 47.70
N LYS A 324 -2.98 -27.75 47.87
CA LYS A 324 -3.58 -26.57 47.22
C LYS A 324 -2.83 -26.30 45.92
N THR A 325 -3.38 -26.82 44.82
CA THR A 325 -2.99 -26.45 43.46
C THR A 325 -3.28 -24.97 43.23
N ALA A 326 -2.25 -24.14 43.19
CA ALA A 326 -2.37 -22.81 42.59
C ALA A 326 -2.52 -23.00 41.07
N VAL A 327 -3.65 -22.58 40.51
CA VAL A 327 -3.84 -22.57 39.05
C VAL A 327 -3.26 -21.26 38.53
N VAL A 328 -2.10 -21.33 37.90
CA VAL A 328 -1.53 -20.18 37.19
C VAL A 328 -2.32 -20.00 35.90
N PHE A 329 -3.09 -18.91 35.82
CA PHE A 329 -3.82 -18.57 34.61
C PHE A 329 -2.85 -17.98 33.57
N LYS A 330 -3.05 -18.34 32.30
CA LYS A 330 -2.29 -17.76 31.20
C LYS A 330 -2.58 -16.26 31.15
N HIS A 331 -1.52 -15.45 31.06
CA HIS A 331 -1.65 -14.01 30.80
C HIS A 331 -2.56 -13.78 29.60
N ARG A 332 -3.60 -12.97 29.81
CA ARG A 332 -4.47 -12.47 28.74
C ARG A 332 -4.23 -10.98 28.60
N GLU A 333 -4.09 -10.56 27.36
CA GLU A 333 -4.19 -9.15 27.01
C GLU A 333 -5.64 -8.70 27.21
N VAL A 334 -5.81 -7.64 27.99
CA VAL A 334 -7.12 -7.08 28.33
C VAL A 334 -7.19 -5.69 27.69
N ARG A 335 -8.19 -5.47 26.84
CA ARG A 335 -8.42 -4.13 26.24
C ARG A 335 -8.79 -3.12 27.34
N ARG A 336 -8.53 -1.84 27.12
CA ARG A 336 -9.05 -0.79 28.04
C ARG A 336 -10.58 -0.86 28.08
N GLY A 337 -11.14 -0.66 29.27
CA GLY A 337 -12.58 -0.76 29.47
C GLY A 337 -12.94 -0.98 30.93
N ILE A 338 -14.24 -1.10 31.17
CA ILE A 338 -14.81 -1.52 32.44
C ILE A 338 -14.99 -3.02 32.36
N TRP A 339 -14.30 -3.73 33.23
CA TRP A 339 -14.32 -5.19 33.29
C TRP A 339 -15.05 -5.62 34.55
N CYS A 340 -16.10 -6.42 34.36
CA CYS A 340 -16.76 -7.13 35.44
C CYS A 340 -16.14 -8.52 35.57
N LEU A 341 -15.79 -8.92 36.79
CA LEU A 341 -15.32 -10.27 37.04
C LEU A 341 -16.47 -11.18 37.43
N TYR A 342 -16.44 -12.43 36.97
CA TYR A 342 -17.43 -13.45 37.29
C TYR A 342 -16.76 -14.72 37.82
N TYR A 343 -17.41 -15.37 38.79
CA TYR A 343 -17.07 -16.73 39.20
C TYR A 343 -17.79 -17.75 38.32
N LEU A 344 -17.07 -18.84 38.01
CA LEU A 344 -17.65 -20.03 37.41
C LEU A 344 -17.98 -21.03 38.52
N SER A 345 -19.27 -21.23 38.79
CA SER A 345 -19.78 -22.22 39.74
C SER A 345 -20.18 -23.50 39.01
N GLY A 346 -19.50 -24.60 39.30
CA GLY A 346 -19.71 -25.90 38.67
C GLY A 346 -18.39 -26.61 38.36
N ASN A 347 -18.44 -27.87 37.93
CA ASN A 347 -17.24 -28.65 37.61
C ASN A 347 -16.93 -28.52 36.10
N PRO A 348 -15.92 -27.72 35.68
CA PRO A 348 -15.71 -27.36 34.27
C PRO A 348 -15.32 -28.55 33.39
N ARG A 349 -14.97 -29.69 33.99
CA ARG A 349 -14.61 -30.93 33.30
C ARG A 349 -15.81 -31.77 32.84
N VAL A 350 -17.03 -31.47 33.30
CA VAL A 350 -18.20 -32.35 33.12
C VAL A 350 -19.11 -31.90 31.97
N SER A 351 -19.38 -30.60 31.82
CA SER A 351 -20.17 -30.05 30.69
C SER A 351 -20.19 -28.52 30.73
N LYS A 352 -20.13 -27.83 29.58
CA LYS A 352 -20.29 -26.37 29.47
C LYS A 352 -21.68 -25.87 29.88
N LYS A 353 -22.72 -26.72 29.83
CA LYS A 353 -24.11 -26.36 30.10
C LYS A 353 -24.45 -26.25 31.60
N ASP A 354 -23.64 -26.86 32.47
CA ASP A 354 -23.88 -26.88 33.92
C ASP A 354 -23.06 -25.81 34.68
N LEU A 355 -22.32 -24.97 33.96
CA LEU A 355 -21.55 -23.86 34.52
C LEU A 355 -22.49 -22.66 34.79
N LYS A 356 -22.75 -22.38 36.07
CA LYS A 356 -23.44 -21.15 36.48
C LYS A 356 -22.43 -20.03 36.65
N VAL A 357 -22.66 -18.91 35.98
CA VAL A 357 -21.87 -17.69 36.10
C VAL A 357 -22.47 -16.85 37.23
N ILE A 358 -21.66 -16.52 38.24
CA ILE A 358 -22.08 -15.69 39.38
C ILE A 358 -21.25 -14.41 39.36
N ASP A 359 -21.92 -13.26 39.44
CA ASP A 359 -21.26 -11.95 39.46
C ASP A 359 -20.52 -11.72 40.79
N THR A 360 -19.31 -11.16 40.69
CA THR A 360 -18.52 -10.76 41.87
C THR A 360 -18.85 -9.35 42.35
N ASN A 361 -19.65 -8.59 41.59
CA ASN A 361 -19.92 -7.15 41.77
C ASN A 361 -18.64 -6.27 41.76
N TYR A 362 -17.48 -6.82 41.43
CA TYR A 362 -16.24 -6.06 41.29
C TYR A 362 -16.10 -5.56 39.86
N GLN A 363 -16.02 -4.23 39.72
CA GLN A 363 -15.74 -3.56 38.46
C GLN A 363 -14.33 -3.00 38.48
N TYR A 364 -13.50 -3.46 37.55
CA TYR A 364 -12.16 -2.93 37.32
C TYR A 364 -12.17 -2.00 36.11
N THR A 365 -11.65 -0.79 36.28
CA THR A 365 -11.51 0.15 35.16
C THR A 365 -10.04 0.29 34.80
N GLN A 366 -9.63 -0.31 33.68
CA GLN A 366 -8.29 -0.10 33.14
C GLN A 366 -8.27 1.18 32.32
N LYS A 367 -7.67 2.24 32.87
CA LYS A 367 -7.57 3.53 32.16
C LYS A 367 -6.31 3.67 31.32
N ALA A 368 -5.25 2.88 31.58
CA ALA A 368 -3.91 3.07 31.02
C ALA A 368 -3.43 1.84 30.20
N HIS A 369 -2.40 1.97 29.35
CA HIS A 369 -1.88 0.92 28.46
C HIS A 369 -0.46 0.56 28.90
N GLY A 370 -0.01 -0.66 28.62
CA GLY A 370 1.38 -1.07 28.86
C GLY A 370 1.69 -1.59 30.28
N GLY A 371 0.77 -1.47 31.24
CA GLY A 371 0.95 -2.02 32.59
C GLY A 371 0.59 -3.51 32.72
N LEU A 372 1.31 -4.22 33.59
CA LEU A 372 0.98 -5.58 34.01
C LEU A 372 0.35 -5.53 35.39
N PHE A 373 -0.87 -6.06 35.50
CA PHE A 373 -1.65 -6.06 36.74
C PHE A 373 -1.94 -7.50 37.15
N VAL A 374 -1.63 -7.84 38.40
CA VAL A 374 -2.07 -9.06 39.07
C VAL A 374 -3.15 -8.67 40.06
N ILE A 375 -4.38 -9.09 39.77
CA ILE A 375 -5.52 -8.87 40.66
C ILE A 375 -5.76 -10.16 41.44
N SER A 376 -5.59 -10.11 42.75
CA SER A 376 -5.81 -11.22 43.67
C SER A 376 -7.04 -10.98 44.52
N PHE A 377 -7.91 -12.00 44.58
CA PHE A 377 -9.16 -12.00 45.35
C PHE A 377 -9.00 -12.96 46.53
N THR A 378 -9.21 -12.48 47.75
CA THR A 378 -9.19 -13.29 48.97
C THR A 378 -10.49 -13.11 49.76
N GLY A 379 -10.85 -14.05 50.64
CA GLY A 379 -12.06 -13.92 51.49
C GLY A 379 -13.32 -14.65 51.01
N LYS A 380 -14.50 -14.19 51.49
CA LYS A 380 -15.81 -14.86 51.27
C LYS A 380 -16.38 -14.52 49.90
N HIS A 381 -17.06 -15.48 49.25
CA HIS A 381 -17.67 -15.31 47.93
C HIS A 381 -18.59 -14.07 47.81
N ASN A 382 -19.34 -13.73 48.86
CA ASN A 382 -20.29 -12.60 48.81
C ASN A 382 -19.63 -11.23 49.07
N SER A 383 -18.38 -11.20 49.51
CA SER A 383 -17.64 -9.98 49.85
C SER A 383 -16.12 -10.24 49.75
N PRO A 384 -15.60 -10.44 48.52
CA PRO A 384 -14.18 -10.69 48.34
C PRO A 384 -13.36 -9.43 48.65
N ASP A 385 -12.24 -9.61 49.32
CA ASP A 385 -11.20 -8.60 49.48
C ASP A 385 -10.31 -8.61 48.23
N VAL A 386 -10.13 -7.45 47.61
CA VAL A 386 -9.47 -7.32 46.30
C VAL A 386 -8.17 -6.58 46.44
N THR A 387 -7.08 -7.24 46.07
CA THR A 387 -5.73 -6.67 46.07
C THR A 387 -5.23 -6.58 44.63
N VAL A 388 -4.90 -5.37 44.19
CA VAL A 388 -4.35 -5.11 42.85
C VAL A 388 -2.86 -4.84 42.99
N PHE A 389 -2.04 -5.70 42.41
CA PHE A 389 -0.60 -5.52 42.31
C PHE A 389 -0.26 -5.08 40.89
N GLN A 390 0.34 -3.90 40.74
CA GLN A 390 0.88 -3.46 39.47
C GLN A 390 2.36 -3.86 39.42
N SER A 391 2.68 -4.81 38.53
CA SER A 391 4.05 -5.33 38.33
C SER A 391 4.85 -4.51 37.33
N VAL A 392 4.18 -3.91 36.34
CA VAL A 392 4.81 -3.05 35.33
C VAL A 392 4.02 -1.73 35.29
N PRO A 393 4.70 -0.56 35.38
CA PRO A 393 4.04 0.73 35.28
C PRO A 393 3.38 0.90 33.92
N ASP A 394 2.40 1.80 33.86
CA ASP A 394 1.78 2.17 32.59
C ASP A 394 2.78 2.89 31.68
N ASN A 395 2.59 2.80 30.36
CA ASN A 395 3.42 3.57 29.43
C ASN A 395 3.08 5.07 29.56
N ASN A 396 4.13 5.90 29.63
CA ASN A 396 4.05 7.36 29.70
C ASN A 396 4.34 8.05 28.36
N VAL A 397 4.79 7.31 27.34
CA VAL A 397 5.07 7.88 26.02
C VAL A 397 3.74 8.18 25.31
N SER A 398 3.41 9.46 25.17
CA SER A 398 2.18 9.90 24.49
C SER A 398 2.16 9.52 23.01
N ILE A 399 1.02 9.03 22.54
CA ILE A 399 0.74 8.71 21.13
C ILE A 399 1.01 9.89 20.17
N MET A 400 1.01 11.13 20.68
CA MET A 400 1.33 12.33 19.89
C MET A 400 2.74 12.34 19.31
N TRP A 401 3.68 11.59 19.91
CA TRP A 401 5.02 11.40 19.35
C TRP A 401 5.01 10.68 17.99
N GLN A 402 3.90 10.07 17.59
CA GLN A 402 3.76 9.56 16.23
C GLN A 402 3.41 10.62 15.18
N VAL A 403 2.90 11.79 15.58
CA VAL A 403 2.49 12.83 14.62
C VAL A 403 3.68 13.33 13.78
N PRO A 404 4.86 13.66 14.37
CA PRO A 404 6.01 14.08 13.59
C PRO A 404 6.47 13.06 12.55
N GLN A 405 6.54 11.77 12.92
CA GLN A 405 6.90 10.71 11.95
C GLN A 405 5.86 10.57 10.84
N ILE A 406 4.56 10.63 11.16
CA ILE A 406 3.51 10.55 10.14
C ILE A 406 3.62 11.72 9.16
N ILE A 407 3.88 12.95 9.63
CA ILE A 407 4.07 14.12 8.75
C ILE A 407 5.23 13.89 7.78
N VAL A 408 6.38 13.45 8.30
CA VAL A 408 7.59 13.21 7.49
C VAL A 408 7.33 12.08 6.47
N MET A 409 6.64 11.02 6.88
CA MET A 409 6.21 9.93 5.99
C MET A 409 5.28 10.42 4.88
N SER A 410 4.24 11.20 5.21
CA SER A 410 3.30 11.75 4.23
C SER A 410 3.98 12.67 3.22
N ILE A 411 4.97 13.46 3.64
CA ILE A 411 5.78 14.27 2.71
C ILE A 411 6.54 13.37 1.74
N GLY A 412 7.16 12.29 2.24
CA GLY A 412 7.86 11.31 1.42
C GLY A 412 6.94 10.60 0.43
N GLU A 413 5.75 10.21 0.87
CA GLU A 413 4.70 9.61 0.05
C GLU A 413 4.30 10.50 -1.13
N ILE A 414 4.07 11.79 -0.89
CA ILE A 414 3.73 12.75 -1.95
C ILE A 414 4.88 12.88 -2.96
N LEU A 415 6.11 12.98 -2.46
CA LEU A 415 7.29 13.19 -3.29
C LEU A 415 7.65 11.95 -4.14
N ILE A 416 7.33 10.72 -3.69
CA ILE A 416 7.60 9.50 -4.45
C ILE A 416 6.36 8.96 -5.15
N ALA A 417 5.26 8.70 -4.45
CA ALA A 417 4.12 7.98 -5.01
C ALA A 417 3.34 8.83 -6.03
N VAL A 418 3.01 10.08 -5.67
CA VAL A 418 2.28 10.99 -6.58
C VAL A 418 3.17 11.38 -7.77
N THR A 419 4.41 11.80 -7.49
CA THR A 419 5.36 12.18 -8.55
C THR A 419 5.75 10.98 -9.42
N GLY A 420 5.90 9.79 -8.84
CA GLY A 420 6.26 8.56 -9.56
C GLY A 420 5.16 8.12 -10.51
N LEU A 421 3.89 8.25 -10.11
CA LEU A 421 2.77 7.97 -11.01
C LEU A 421 2.70 9.00 -12.15
N GLU A 422 2.87 10.29 -11.85
CA GLU A 422 2.94 11.37 -12.86
C GLU A 422 4.09 11.12 -13.86
N PHE A 423 5.28 10.81 -13.35
CA PHE A 423 6.46 10.45 -14.14
C PHE A 423 6.22 9.23 -15.02
N SER A 424 5.60 8.17 -14.48
CA SER A 424 5.25 6.96 -15.23
C SER A 424 4.33 7.26 -16.42
N TYR A 425 3.44 8.24 -16.27
CA TYR A 425 2.50 8.65 -17.32
C TYR A 425 3.14 9.58 -18.36
N GLN A 426 4.03 10.48 -17.93
CA GLN A 426 4.70 11.44 -18.81
C GLN A 426 5.77 10.79 -19.69
N GLU A 427 6.53 9.83 -19.15
CA GLU A 427 7.60 9.17 -19.89
C GLU A 427 7.11 8.01 -20.76
N ALA A 428 5.87 7.57 -20.59
CA ALA A 428 5.28 6.51 -21.39
C ALA A 428 4.85 7.02 -22.77
N ALA A 429 5.19 6.25 -23.82
CA ALA A 429 4.66 6.47 -25.16
C ALA A 429 3.12 6.45 -25.16
N PRO A 430 2.43 7.21 -26.03
CA PRO A 430 0.96 7.28 -26.04
C PRO A 430 0.26 5.93 -26.24
N SER A 431 0.93 4.98 -26.88
CA SER A 431 0.45 3.60 -27.06
C SER A 431 0.64 2.72 -25.81
N MET A 432 1.56 3.08 -24.90
CA MET A 432 2.00 2.24 -23.76
C MET A 432 1.66 2.81 -22.38
N LYS A 433 0.99 3.97 -22.29
CA LYS A 433 0.63 4.62 -21.02
C LYS A 433 -0.01 3.67 -20.00
N SER A 434 -1.03 2.90 -20.42
CA SER A 434 -1.70 1.93 -19.53
C SER A 434 -0.77 0.80 -19.07
N VAL A 435 0.14 0.34 -19.92
CA VAL A 435 1.13 -0.70 -19.60
C VAL A 435 2.11 -0.19 -18.55
N VAL A 436 2.66 1.02 -18.73
CA VAL A 436 3.62 1.62 -17.79
C VAL A 436 2.96 1.89 -16.44
N SER A 437 1.74 2.44 -16.40
CA SER A 437 0.99 2.61 -15.15
C SER A 437 0.66 1.27 -14.47
N SER A 438 0.37 0.22 -15.23
CA SER A 438 0.15 -1.13 -14.68
C SER A 438 1.44 -1.72 -14.08
N LEU A 439 2.58 -1.53 -14.76
CA LEU A 439 3.90 -1.93 -14.26
C LEU A 439 4.28 -1.14 -12.99
N PHE A 440 3.89 0.13 -12.89
CA PHE A 440 4.07 0.91 -11.67
C PHE A 440 3.27 0.31 -10.51
N LEU A 441 1.98 -0.01 -10.69
CA LEU A 441 1.17 -0.68 -9.67
C LEU A 441 1.71 -2.08 -9.31
N LEU A 442 2.32 -2.77 -10.27
CA LEU A 442 2.98 -4.05 -10.01
C LEU A 442 4.16 -3.90 -9.04
N THR A 443 4.88 -2.76 -9.05
CA THR A 443 5.94 -2.52 -8.05
C THR A 443 5.40 -2.52 -6.64
N ASN A 444 4.21 -1.93 -6.43
CA ASN A 444 3.55 -1.92 -5.14
C ASN A 444 3.19 -3.34 -4.68
N ALA A 445 2.59 -4.13 -5.59
CA ALA A 445 2.25 -5.53 -5.30
C ALA A 445 3.48 -6.40 -4.97
N ILE A 446 4.61 -6.18 -5.67
CA ILE A 446 5.87 -6.85 -5.33
C ILE A 446 6.37 -6.38 -3.96
N GLY A 447 6.21 -5.09 -3.62
CA GLY A 447 6.53 -4.55 -2.31
C GLY A 447 5.75 -5.21 -1.18
N ASP A 448 4.43 -5.36 -1.32
CA ASP A 448 3.58 -6.08 -0.37
C ASP A 448 4.04 -7.54 -0.17
N LEU A 449 4.48 -8.22 -1.24
CA LEU A 449 5.03 -9.58 -1.15
C LEU A 449 6.38 -9.61 -0.43
N LEU A 450 7.26 -8.64 -0.69
CA LEU A 450 8.54 -8.49 0.01
C LEU A 450 8.32 -8.24 1.49
N LEU A 451 7.32 -7.43 1.86
CA LEU A 451 6.95 -7.17 3.25
C LEU A 451 6.62 -8.47 4.01
N ILE A 452 5.85 -9.38 3.41
CA ILE A 452 5.54 -10.69 4.01
C ILE A 452 6.82 -11.51 4.25
N GLY A 453 7.79 -11.42 3.35
CA GLY A 453 9.10 -12.07 3.51
C GLY A 453 9.93 -11.45 4.64
N ILE A 454 10.05 -10.12 4.65
CA ILE A 454 10.83 -9.36 5.63
C ILE A 454 10.31 -9.59 7.06
N THR A 455 8.99 -9.58 7.23
CA THR A 455 8.34 -9.79 8.54
C THR A 455 8.54 -11.21 9.07
N LYS A 456 8.67 -12.22 8.20
CA LYS A 456 8.99 -13.60 8.62
C LYS A 456 10.45 -13.80 8.99
N ILE A 457 11.38 -13.16 8.29
CA ILE A 457 12.84 -13.35 8.49
C ILE A 457 13.33 -12.63 9.74
N SER A 458 12.78 -11.46 10.04
CA SER A 458 13.17 -10.69 11.22
C SER A 458 12.47 -11.27 12.46
N PHE A 459 13.04 -12.31 13.08
CA PHE A 459 12.55 -13.00 14.27
C PHE A 459 13.08 -12.37 15.58
N SER A 460 13.12 -11.03 15.67
CA SER A 460 13.53 -10.33 16.89
C SER A 460 12.28 -9.82 17.61
N ARG A 461 12.11 -10.09 18.92
CA ARG A 461 10.99 -9.51 19.70
C ARG A 461 11.09 -7.98 19.85
N ASN A 462 12.24 -7.39 19.53
CA ASN A 462 12.50 -5.97 19.77
C ASN A 462 12.03 -5.11 18.60
N MET A 463 10.94 -4.39 18.82
CA MET A 463 10.34 -3.49 17.83
C MET A 463 11.30 -2.39 17.33
N ALA A 464 12.19 -1.90 18.19
CA ALA A 464 13.17 -0.88 17.84
C ALA A 464 14.15 -1.36 16.74
N VAL A 465 14.55 -2.64 16.80
CA VAL A 465 15.46 -3.24 15.81
C VAL A 465 14.83 -3.24 14.42
N TYR A 466 13.50 -3.45 14.32
CA TYR A 466 12.80 -3.37 13.05
C TYR A 466 12.88 -1.97 12.45
N PHE A 467 12.62 -0.92 13.23
CA PHE A 467 12.69 0.45 12.72
C PHE A 467 14.08 0.84 12.23
N PHE A 468 15.15 0.44 12.95
CA PHE A 468 16.52 0.67 12.48
C PHE A 468 16.87 -0.16 11.23
N LEU A 469 16.39 -1.40 11.14
CA LEU A 469 16.54 -2.23 9.94
C LEU A 469 15.83 -1.60 8.74
N PHE A 470 14.61 -1.09 8.92
CA PHE A 470 13.86 -0.38 7.88
C PHE A 470 14.54 0.91 7.46
N CYS A 471 15.10 1.67 8.40
CA CYS A 471 15.94 2.83 8.12
C CYS A 471 17.15 2.45 7.26
N GLY A 472 17.86 1.37 7.60
CA GLY A 472 19.00 0.88 6.83
C GLY A 472 18.64 0.43 5.42
N LEU A 473 17.59 -0.41 5.29
CA LEU A 473 17.10 -0.88 3.99
C LEU A 473 16.62 0.29 3.11
N MET A 474 15.86 1.23 3.69
CA MET A 474 15.39 2.42 2.97
C MET A 474 16.56 3.26 2.46
N THR A 475 17.61 3.43 3.28
CA THR A 475 18.82 4.17 2.88
C THR A 475 19.49 3.51 1.68
N VAL A 476 19.70 2.18 1.73
CA VAL A 476 20.30 1.43 0.62
C VAL A 476 19.44 1.56 -0.65
N THR A 477 18.13 1.38 -0.54
CA THR A 477 17.19 1.52 -1.67
C THR A 477 17.28 2.91 -2.29
N MET A 478 17.34 3.97 -1.48
CA MET A 478 17.39 5.34 -1.99
C MET A 478 18.74 5.73 -2.57
N VAL A 479 19.84 5.17 -2.04
CA VAL A 479 21.16 5.30 -2.67
C VAL A 479 21.15 4.65 -4.05
N VAL A 480 20.66 3.41 -4.17
CA VAL A 480 20.55 2.72 -5.46
C VAL A 480 19.65 3.49 -6.44
N PHE A 481 18.48 3.95 -6.00
CA PHE A 481 17.57 4.73 -6.83
C PHE A 481 18.21 6.05 -7.31
N THR A 482 18.95 6.72 -6.43
CA THR A 482 19.66 7.97 -6.77
C THR A 482 20.81 7.72 -7.75
N LEU A 483 21.57 6.63 -7.59
CA LEU A 483 22.63 6.27 -8.54
C LEU A 483 22.05 5.95 -9.92
N LEU A 484 20.94 5.20 -9.98
CA LEU A 484 20.25 4.91 -11.24
C LEU A 484 19.71 6.19 -11.89
N SER A 485 19.14 7.11 -11.11
CA SER A 485 18.60 8.37 -11.65
C SER A 485 19.69 9.29 -12.22
N ILE A 486 20.89 9.31 -11.64
CA ILE A 486 22.00 10.15 -12.09
C ILE A 486 22.76 9.54 -13.27
N PHE A 487 23.09 8.25 -13.19
CA PHE A 487 24.01 7.62 -14.14
C PHE A 487 23.31 6.91 -15.31
N TYR A 488 22.06 6.50 -15.14
CA TYR A 488 21.37 5.65 -16.12
C TYR A 488 20.19 6.35 -16.82
N TYR A 489 19.45 7.20 -16.11
CA TYR A 489 18.22 7.76 -16.68
C TYR A 489 18.46 9.01 -17.51
N GLU A 490 18.00 8.96 -18.76
CA GLU A 490 17.90 10.12 -19.65
C GLU A 490 16.42 10.33 -20.01
N TYR A 491 15.96 11.57 -19.83
CA TYR A 491 14.58 11.99 -20.11
C TYR A 491 14.25 11.91 -21.61
N LYS A 492 12.99 11.62 -21.93
CA LYS A 492 12.50 11.72 -23.31
C LYS A 492 12.59 13.17 -23.80
N LYS A 493 13.09 13.41 -25.02
CA LYS A 493 13.09 14.74 -25.66
C LYS A 493 11.73 14.99 -26.31
N ASP A 494 11.19 16.20 -26.14
CA ASP A 494 9.84 16.60 -26.59
C ASP A 494 9.61 16.53 -28.12
N GLU A 495 10.65 16.29 -28.93
CA GLU A 495 10.59 16.28 -30.40
C GLU A 495 9.77 15.14 -31.03
N GLU A 496 9.52 14.03 -30.31
CA GLU A 496 8.69 12.91 -30.82
C GLU A 496 7.17 13.19 -30.80
N SER A 497 6.73 14.25 -30.10
CA SER A 497 5.31 14.62 -29.99
C SER A 497 4.65 15.02 -31.32
N PHE A 498 5.44 15.52 -32.27
CA PHE A 498 4.95 15.96 -33.60
C PHE A 498 4.52 14.79 -34.49
N VAL A 499 5.07 13.59 -34.29
CA VAL A 499 4.66 12.38 -35.04
C VAL A 499 3.43 11.73 -34.38
N ASP A 500 3.32 11.82 -33.05
CA ASP A 500 2.18 11.33 -32.27
C ASP A 500 0.89 12.17 -32.45
N GLU A 501 0.99 13.43 -32.86
CA GLU A 501 -0.17 14.26 -33.25
C GLU A 501 -0.84 13.74 -34.52
N ILE A 502 -0.04 13.29 -35.50
CA ILE A 502 -0.51 12.79 -36.79
C ILE A 502 -1.29 11.46 -36.66
N ASP A 503 -0.99 10.66 -35.63
CA ASP A 503 -1.66 9.38 -35.39
C ASP A 503 -3.00 9.52 -34.61
N MET A 504 -3.31 10.67 -34.01
CA MET A 504 -4.55 10.86 -33.25
C MET A 504 -5.65 11.63 -33.99
N GLU A 505 -5.34 12.39 -35.04
CA GLU A 505 -6.35 13.21 -35.74
C GLU A 505 -7.15 12.44 -36.81
N ASP A 506 -6.61 11.36 -37.41
CA ASP A 506 -7.18 10.78 -38.66
C ASP A 506 -7.40 9.25 -38.64
N GLU A 507 -7.99 8.68 -37.59
CA GLU A 507 -8.53 7.29 -37.67
C GLU A 507 -9.89 7.21 -38.39
N ASP A 508 -10.53 8.33 -38.70
CA ASP A 508 -11.91 8.35 -39.22
C ASP A 508 -12.06 8.30 -40.75
N ASP A 509 -10.99 8.29 -41.55
CA ASP A 509 -11.18 8.15 -43.00
C ASP A 509 -10.00 7.50 -43.74
N PHE A 510 -9.99 6.15 -43.82
CA PHE A 510 -9.36 5.49 -44.97
C PHE A 510 -9.86 4.05 -45.18
N THR A 511 -10.74 3.86 -46.15
CA THR A 511 -11.21 2.53 -46.56
C THR A 511 -10.10 1.73 -47.26
N MET A 512 -10.00 0.44 -46.91
CA MET A 512 -9.04 -0.56 -47.41
C MET A 512 -9.09 -0.80 -48.94
N THR A 513 -10.11 -0.27 -49.61
CA THR A 513 -10.42 -0.49 -51.02
C THR A 513 -9.52 0.29 -51.97
N SER A 514 -9.12 1.52 -51.64
CA SER A 514 -8.31 2.36 -52.55
C SER A 514 -6.82 1.93 -52.64
N LEU A 515 -6.30 1.25 -51.62
CA LEU A 515 -4.89 0.81 -51.57
C LEU A 515 -4.63 -0.52 -52.28
N LYS A 516 -5.65 -1.39 -52.38
CA LYS A 516 -5.54 -2.65 -53.14
C LYS A 516 -5.47 -2.40 -54.64
N ASP A 517 -6.19 -1.40 -55.15
CA ASP A 517 -6.24 -1.06 -56.58
C ASP A 517 -4.95 -0.37 -57.09
N GLU A 518 -4.20 0.32 -56.22
CA GLU A 518 -2.89 0.90 -56.59
C GLU A 518 -1.76 -0.14 -56.59
N LEU A 519 -1.78 -1.13 -55.69
CA LEU A 519 -0.77 -2.21 -55.63
C LEU A 519 -0.90 -3.19 -56.81
N THR A 520 -2.11 -3.42 -57.34
CA THR A 520 -2.30 -4.17 -58.59
C THR A 520 -1.90 -3.37 -59.83
N ASN A 521 -2.00 -2.04 -59.82
CA ASN A 521 -1.58 -1.19 -60.94
C ASN A 521 -0.07 -0.92 -61.00
N SER A 522 0.64 -0.94 -59.86
CA SER A 522 2.11 -0.81 -59.86
C SER A 522 2.85 -2.05 -60.38
N ASN A 523 2.18 -3.20 -60.50
CA ASN A 523 2.76 -4.47 -60.95
C ASN A 523 2.49 -4.79 -62.43
N LYS A 524 1.90 -3.88 -63.21
CA LYS A 524 1.83 -4.04 -64.67
C LYS A 524 3.15 -3.59 -65.31
N PRO A 525 3.82 -4.44 -66.11
CA PRO A 525 4.93 -3.96 -66.93
C PRO A 525 4.39 -2.91 -67.91
N ARG A 526 5.00 -1.71 -67.91
CA ARG A 526 4.77 -0.73 -68.98
C ARG A 526 5.12 -1.38 -70.31
N LYS A 527 4.11 -1.65 -71.13
CA LYS A 527 4.21 -1.94 -72.55
C LYS A 527 3.35 -0.94 -73.29
#